data_AF-A0AA50KH95-F1
#
_entry.id   AF-A0AA50KH95-F1
#
_cell.length_a   1.000
_cell.length_b   1.000
_cell.length_c   1.000
_cell.angle_alpha   90.00
_cell.angle_beta   90.00
_cell.angle_gamma   90.00
#
_symmetry.space_group_name_H-M   'P 1'
#
loop_
_entity.id
_entity.type
_entity.pdbx_description
1 polymer ?
#
loop_
_entity_poly.entity_id
_entity_poly.type
_entity_poly.pdbx_seq_one_letter_code
_entity_poly.pdbx_strand_id
1 'polypeptide(L)'
;MSNKTVLERLLNEIEKYDKNRNDRDAFAQIVYESIEALEGIPYSVQQQGRDWQYKIETEEYFDKEGFESEINEVIPKLKAWVDELIQSHS
;
A
#
# COMPACT_ATOMS: atom_id res chain seq x y z
N MET A 1 -13.48 9.39 -10.90
CA MET A 1 -13.63 9.38 -9.42
C MET A 1 -12.49 10.25 -8.88
N SER A 2 -12.64 11.03 -7.81
CA SER A 2 -11.51 11.88 -7.38
C SER A 2 -10.38 11.04 -6.79
N ASN A 3 -9.12 11.47 -6.97
CA ASN A 3 -7.95 10.82 -6.37
C ASN A 3 -8.13 10.63 -4.85
N LYS A 4 -8.70 11.64 -4.17
CA LYS A 4 -9.04 11.57 -2.75
C LYS A 4 -9.93 10.38 -2.40
N THR A 5 -11.02 10.15 -3.15
CA THR A 5 -11.90 9.01 -2.92
C THR A 5 -11.21 7.67 -3.17
N VAL A 6 -10.30 7.60 -4.13
CA VAL A 6 -9.50 6.38 -4.39
C VAL A 6 -8.57 6.10 -3.21
N LEU A 7 -7.85 7.11 -2.72
CA LEU A 7 -6.93 6.99 -1.59
C LEU A 7 -7.65 6.68 -0.27
N GLU A 8 -8.81 7.28 -0.01
CA GLU A 8 -9.64 6.96 1.17
C GLU A 8 -10.14 5.50 1.13
N ARG A 9 -10.47 4.97 -0.05
CA ARG A 9 -10.81 3.56 -0.21
C ARG A 9 -9.60 2.66 0.05
N LEU A 10 -8.44 3.02 -0.50
CA LEU A 10 -7.19 2.30 -0.26
C LEU A 10 -6.86 2.24 1.24
N LEU A 11 -7.04 3.35 1.97
CA LEU A 11 -6.84 3.38 3.42
C LEU A 11 -7.73 2.36 4.16
N ASN A 12 -9.00 2.24 3.77
CA ASN A 12 -9.92 1.26 4.34
C ASN A 12 -9.48 -0.18 4.03
N GLU A 13 -8.95 -0.45 2.84
CA GLU A 13 -8.42 -1.78 2.49
C GLU A 13 -7.16 -2.11 3.28
N ILE A 14 -6.27 -1.14 3.50
CA ILE A 14 -5.09 -1.29 4.38
C ILE A 14 -5.53 -1.67 5.80
N GLU A 15 -6.54 -1.00 6.36
CA GLU A 15 -7.05 -1.32 7.71
C GLU A 15 -7.73 -2.68 7.80
N LYS A 16 -8.40 -3.12 6.73
CA LYS A 16 -8.98 -4.47 6.68
C LYS A 16 -7.89 -5.53 6.64
N TYR A 17 -6.87 -5.32 5.81
CA TYR A 17 -5.75 -6.23 5.69
C TYR A 17 -4.94 -6.34 6.99
N ASP A 18 -4.69 -5.20 7.66
CA ASP A 18 -3.96 -5.18 8.94
C ASP A 18 -4.66 -6.01 10.02
N LYS A 19 -6.00 -5.93 10.07
CA LYS A 19 -6.83 -6.74 10.99
C LYS A 19 -6.85 -8.22 10.62
N ASN A 20 -6.67 -8.55 9.34
CA ASN A 20 -6.89 -9.89 8.82
C ASN A 20 -6.03 -10.16 7.58
N ARG A 21 -4.79 -10.61 7.82
CA ARG A 21 -3.72 -10.81 6.83
C ARG A 21 -3.90 -12.10 6.02
N ASN A 22 -5.10 -12.31 5.47
CA ASN A 22 -5.49 -13.58 4.85
C ASN A 22 -4.99 -13.76 3.42
N ASP A 23 -4.91 -12.66 2.65
CA ASP A 23 -4.56 -12.73 1.23
C ASP A 23 -3.66 -11.54 0.86
N ARG A 24 -2.35 -11.78 0.95
CA ARG A 24 -1.31 -10.78 0.69
C ARG A 24 -1.23 -10.42 -0.78
N ASP A 25 -1.34 -11.39 -1.67
CA ASP A 25 -1.20 -11.16 -3.11
C ASP A 25 -2.41 -10.35 -3.63
N ALA A 26 -3.63 -10.67 -3.16
CA ALA A 26 -4.79 -9.84 -3.44
C ALA A 26 -4.65 -8.43 -2.87
N PHE A 27 -4.09 -8.28 -1.66
CA PHE A 27 -3.84 -6.97 -1.07
C PHE A 27 -2.81 -6.15 -1.86
N ALA A 28 -1.70 -6.75 -2.28
CA ALA A 28 -0.69 -6.10 -3.13
C ALA A 28 -1.30 -5.62 -4.44
N GLN A 29 -2.17 -6.44 -5.05
CA GLN A 29 -2.91 -6.07 -6.26
C GLN A 29 -3.85 -4.88 -6.02
N ILE A 30 -4.57 -4.85 -4.89
CA ILE A 30 -5.45 -3.72 -4.53
C ILE A 30 -4.64 -2.42 -4.39
N VAL A 31 -3.46 -2.48 -3.77
CA VAL A 31 -2.55 -1.32 -3.66
C VAL A 31 -2.12 -0.84 -5.04
N TYR A 32 -1.67 -1.75 -5.89
CA TYR A 32 -1.28 -1.45 -7.28
C TYR A 32 -2.40 -0.75 -8.06
N GLU A 33 -3.59 -1.34 -8.07
CA GLU A 33 -4.72 -0.85 -8.85
C GLU A 33 -5.19 0.52 -8.35
N SER A 34 -5.17 0.73 -7.03
CA SER A 34 -5.55 2.01 -6.43
C SER A 34 -4.59 3.13 -6.82
N ILE A 35 -3.28 2.87 -6.91
CA ILE A 35 -2.31 3.89 -7.33
C ILE A 35 -2.36 4.15 -8.84
N GLU A 36 -2.56 3.11 -9.67
CA GLU A 36 -2.73 3.28 -11.11
C GLU A 36 -4.01 4.04 -11.48
N ALA A 37 -5.04 3.96 -10.63
CA ALA A 37 -6.29 4.70 -10.81
C ALA A 37 -6.19 6.20 -10.48
N LEU A 38 -5.05 6.68 -9.95
CA LEU A 38 -4.86 8.10 -9.65
C LEU A 38 -4.55 8.89 -10.92
N GLU A 39 -5.31 9.97 -11.14
CA GLU A 39 -5.19 10.82 -12.33
C GLU A 39 -4.30 12.05 -12.04
N GLY A 40 -3.42 12.41 -12.98
CA GLY A 40 -2.63 13.64 -12.89
C GLY A 40 -1.59 13.67 -11.75
N ILE A 41 -1.17 12.50 -11.27
CA ILE A 41 -0.14 12.38 -10.22
C ILE A 41 1.29 12.41 -10.80
N PRO A 42 2.28 12.88 -10.02
CA PRO A 42 3.68 12.76 -10.40
C PRO A 42 4.09 11.29 -10.60
N TYR A 43 4.96 11.04 -11.58
CA TYR A 43 5.49 9.69 -11.83
C TYR A 43 6.20 9.09 -10.60
N SER A 44 6.78 9.92 -9.73
CA SER A 44 7.38 9.47 -8.46
C SER A 44 6.37 8.77 -7.55
N VAL A 45 5.10 9.17 -7.57
CA VAL A 45 4.03 8.53 -6.78
C VAL A 45 3.73 7.13 -7.33
N GLN A 46 3.73 6.97 -8.66
CA GLN A 46 3.59 5.65 -9.28
C GLN A 46 4.76 4.73 -8.94
N GLN A 47 5.99 5.25 -8.97
CA GLN A 47 7.18 4.47 -8.57
C GLN A 47 7.10 4.03 -7.11
N GLN A 48 6.75 4.95 -6.20
CA GLN A 48 6.54 4.63 -4.79
C GLN A 48 5.44 3.57 -4.59
N GLY A 49 4.35 3.63 -5.37
CA GLY A 49 3.31 2.60 -5.35
C GLY A 49 3.82 1.21 -5.75
N ARG A 50 4.70 1.13 -6.75
CA ARG A 50 5.37 -0.13 -7.16
C ARG A 50 6.31 -0.64 -6.06
N ASP A 51 7.06 0.24 -5.42
CA ASP A 51 7.93 -0.13 -4.30
C ASP A 51 7.11 -0.70 -3.12
N TRP A 52 5.94 -0.11 -2.85
CA TRP A 52 5.02 -0.62 -1.82
C TRP A 52 4.46 -1.99 -2.18
N GLN A 53 4.01 -2.18 -3.42
CA GLN A 53 3.57 -3.49 -3.91
C GLN A 53 4.66 -4.54 -3.71
N TYR A 54 5.90 -4.24 -4.14
CA TYR A 54 7.02 -5.16 -4.02
C TYR A 54 7.33 -5.52 -2.55
N LYS A 55 7.31 -4.54 -1.65
CA LYS A 55 7.52 -4.78 -0.21
C LYS A 55 6.45 -5.69 0.38
N ILE A 56 5.20 -5.53 -0.03
CA ILE A 56 4.11 -6.41 0.38
C ILE A 56 4.35 -7.82 -0.18
N GLU A 57 4.64 -7.97 -1.47
CA GLU A 57 4.80 -9.29 -2.12
C GLU A 57 5.99 -10.09 -1.57
N THR A 58 7.08 -9.42 -1.20
CA THR A 58 8.32 -10.06 -0.73
C THR A 58 8.37 -10.32 0.78
N GLU A 59 7.36 -9.88 1.51
CA GLU A 59 7.30 -9.90 2.97
C GLU A 59 7.45 -11.29 3.60
N GLU A 60 6.86 -12.33 3.01
CA GLU A 60 6.93 -13.71 3.53
C GLU A 60 8.26 -14.41 3.22
N TYR A 61 9.02 -13.90 2.24
CA TYR A 61 10.35 -14.42 1.96
C TYR A 61 11.33 -14.09 3.08
N PHE A 62 11.19 -12.93 3.73
CA PHE A 62 12.00 -12.54 4.88
C PHE A 62 11.73 -13.40 6.11
N ASP A 63 10.49 -13.83 6.31
CA ASP A 63 10.08 -14.66 7.45
C ASP A 63 10.64 -16.10 7.39
N LYS A 64 11.01 -16.59 6.19
CA LYS A 64 11.56 -17.96 5.98
C LYS A 64 13.09 -18.04 6.00
N GLU A 65 13.80 -16.93 5.80
CA GLU A 65 15.28 -16.90 5.82
C GLU A 65 15.89 -16.52 7.18
N GLY A 66 15.08 -16.44 8.24
CA GLY A 66 15.56 -16.09 9.58
C GLY A 66 15.81 -14.59 9.77
N PHE A 67 15.21 -13.75 8.93
CA PHE A 67 15.15 -12.31 9.11
C PHE A 67 13.86 -11.94 9.86
N GLU A 68 13.94 -10.99 10.80
CA GLU A 68 12.75 -10.48 11.48
C GLU A 68 11.78 -9.90 10.45
N SER A 69 10.54 -10.40 10.44
CA SER A 69 9.48 -9.95 9.56
C SER A 69 9.22 -8.44 9.74
N GLU A 70 9.53 -7.63 8.72
CA GLU A 70 9.26 -6.18 8.69
C GLU A 70 7.75 -5.85 8.57
N ILE A 71 6.87 -6.85 8.70
CA ILE A 71 5.42 -6.75 8.50
C ILE A 71 4.71 -5.79 9.46
N ASN A 72 5.28 -5.63 10.66
CA ASN A 72 4.85 -4.64 11.64
C ASN A 72 5.30 -3.22 11.27
N GLU A 73 6.23 -3.07 10.33
CA GLU A 73 6.71 -1.78 9.84
C GLU A 73 6.11 -1.40 8.48
N VAL A 74 5.88 -2.37 7.58
CA VAL A 74 5.39 -2.09 6.21
C VAL A 74 3.99 -1.48 6.23
N ILE A 75 3.04 -2.10 6.94
CA ILE A 75 1.65 -1.65 6.95
C ILE A 75 1.48 -0.25 7.58
N PRO A 76 2.07 0.06 8.76
CA PRO A 76 2.01 1.41 9.30
C PRO A 76 2.66 2.47 8.40
N LYS A 77 3.79 2.15 7.76
CA LYS A 77 4.47 3.09 6.84
C LYS A 77 3.65 3.31 5.56
N LEU A 78 3.04 2.26 5.01
CA LEU A 78 2.14 2.37 3.86
C LEU A 78 0.92 3.23 4.21
N LYS A 79 0.30 3.01 5.38
CA LYS A 79 -0.81 3.82 5.85
C LYS A 79 -0.44 5.30 5.95
N ALA A 80 0.70 5.60 6.58
CA ALA A 80 1.21 6.97 6.71
C ALA A 80 1.44 7.63 5.33
N TRP A 81 2.03 6.89 4.39
CA TRP A 81 2.24 7.38 3.02
C TRP A 81 0.92 7.68 2.29
N VAL A 82 -0.11 6.83 2.44
CA VAL A 82 -1.44 7.10 1.87
C VAL A 82 -2.09 8.33 2.51
N ASP A 83 -1.96 8.50 3.84
CA ASP A 83 -2.47 9.68 4.54
C ASP A 83 -1.79 10.98 4.04
N GLU A 84 -0.47 10.95 3.81
CA GLU A 84 0.28 12.08 3.22
C GLU A 84 -0.22 12.42 1.81
N LEU A 85 -0.48 11.41 0.98
CA LEU A 85 -1.05 11.62 -0.35
C LEU A 85 -2.45 12.25 -0.28
N ILE A 86 -3.31 11.81 0.64
CA ILE A 86 -4.65 12.41 0.84
C ILE A 86 -4.54 13.89 1.20
N GLN A 87 -3.59 14.24 2.07
CA GLN A 87 -3.36 15.64 2.47
C GLN A 87 -2.83 16.48 1.30
N SER A 88 -1.95 15.93 0.47
CA SER A 88 -1.41 16.60 -0.73
C SER A 88 -2.46 16.82 -1.84
N HIS A 89 -3.54 16.05 -1.82
CA HIS A 89 -4.65 16.10 -2.79
C HIS A 89 -5.95 16.69 -2.19
N SER A 90 -5.90 17.29 -1.00
CA SER A 90 -7.05 17.95 -0.33
C SER A 90 -7.13 19.45 -0.58
#